data_AF-A0A851J1K5-F1
#
_entry.id   AF-A0A851J1K5-F1
#
_cell.length_a   1.000
_cell.length_b   1.000
_cell.length_c   1.000
_cell.angle_alpha   90.00
_cell.angle_beta   90.00
_cell.angle_gamma   90.00
#
_symmetry.space_group_name_H-M   'P 1'
#
loop_
_entity.id
_entity.type
_entity.pdbx_description
1 polymer ?
#
loop_
_entity_poly.entity_id
_entity_poly.type
_entity_poly.pdbx_seq_one_letter_code
_entity_poly.pdbx_strand_id
1 'polypeptide(L)' 'MKCNSLEEVRENIDSIDDKIIKLIAERSDYVRQAAYFKKSKTDVKAADRVEKIIKKVREKAKIYGCSPDVVELIMK' A
#
# COMPACT_ATOMS: atom_id res chain seq x y z
N MET A 1 15.63 15.64 -3.53
CA MET A 1 15.12 16.42 -4.67
C MET A 1 14.65 17.76 -4.10
N LYS A 2 15.00 18.89 -4.71
CA LYS A 2 14.53 20.21 -4.28
C LYS A 2 13.75 20.82 -5.44
N CYS A 3 12.52 21.24 -5.16
CA CYS A 3 11.70 22.00 -6.10
C CYS A 3 12.00 23.49 -5.92
N ASN A 4 11.85 24.26 -6.99
CA ASN A 4 12.13 25.70 -7.04
C ASN A 4 10.85 26.54 -7.02
N SER A 5 9.68 25.91 -7.16
CA SER A 5 8.38 26.56 -7.09
C SER A 5 7.34 25.65 -6.43
N LEU A 6 6.23 26.23 -5.99
CA LEU A 6 5.07 25.47 -5.51
C LEU A 6 4.46 24.61 -6.63
N GLU A 7 4.51 25.09 -7.87
CA GLU A 7 4.00 24.35 -9.02
C GLU A 7 4.81 23.08 -9.26
N GLU A 8 6.14 23.17 -9.22
CA GLU A 8 7.03 22.02 -9.36
C GLU A 8 6.81 21.00 -8.21
N VAL A 9 6.51 21.47 -6.98
CA VAL A 9 6.13 20.59 -5.87
C VAL A 9 4.84 19.82 -6.22
N ARG A 10 3.81 20.51 -6.73
CA ARG A 10 2.52 19.89 -7.08
C ARG A 10 2.66 18.89 -8.21
N GLU A 11 3.37 19.22 -9.28
CA GLU A 11 3.63 18.30 -10.39
C GLU A 11 4.36 17.02 -9.92
N ASN A 12 5.31 17.16 -9.00
CA ASN A 12 6.00 16.00 -8.43
C ASN A 12 5.07 15.16 -7.54
N ILE A 13 4.17 15.79 -6.77
CA ILE A 13 3.15 15.09 -5.97
C ILE A 13 2.19 14.35 -6.89
N ASP A 14 1.63 15.02 -7.90
CA ASP A 14 0.69 14.43 -8.86
C ASP A 14 1.33 13.22 -9.57
N SER A 15 2.60 13.33 -9.97
CA SER A 15 3.35 12.22 -10.55
C SER A 15 3.55 11.04 -9.60
N ILE A 16 3.71 11.29 -8.30
CA ILE A 16 3.80 10.24 -7.27
C ILE A 16 2.44 9.59 -7.07
N ASP A 17 1.37 10.38 -7.00
CA ASP A 17 0.01 9.90 -6.81
C ASP A 17 -0.42 8.98 -7.96
N ASP A 18 -0.12 9.33 -9.20
CA ASP A 18 -0.36 8.46 -10.36
C ASP A 18 0.36 7.11 -10.23
N LYS A 19 1.61 7.11 -9.77
CA LYS A 19 2.38 5.88 -9.55
C LYS A 19 1.78 5.05 -8.42
N ILE A 20 1.34 5.68 -7.34
CA ILE A 20 0.68 5.02 -6.21
C ILE A 20 -0.61 4.35 -6.69
N ILE A 21 -1.46 5.07 -7.43
CA ILE A 21 -2.72 4.54 -7.97
C ILE A 21 -2.46 3.34 -8.88
N LYS A 22 -1.47 3.43 -9.78
CA LYS A 22 -1.09 2.31 -10.64
C LYS A 22 -0.66 1.07 -9.85
N LEU A 23 0.16 1.25 -8.81
CA LEU A 23 0.61 0.16 -7.95
C LEU A 23 -0.53 -0.44 -7.11
N ILE A 24 -1.49 0.38 -6.66
CA ILE A 24 -2.70 -0.08 -5.96
C ILE A 24 -3.56 -0.93 -6.89
N ALA A 25 -3.74 -0.51 -8.14
CA ALA A 25 -4.48 -1.28 -9.14
C ALA A 25 -3.81 -2.65 -9.37
N GLU A 26 -2.50 -2.68 -9.60
CA GLU A 26 -1.74 -3.91 -9.78
C GLU A 26 -1.83 -4.82 -8.54
N ARG A 27 -1.67 -4.27 -7.33
CA ARG A 27 -1.86 -5.02 -6.07
C ARG A 27 -3.26 -5.63 -6.00
N SER A 28 -4.28 -4.87 -6.38
CA SER A 28 -5.68 -5.32 -6.35
C SER A 28 -5.91 -6.48 -7.29
N ASP A 29 -5.25 -6.50 -8.45
CA ASP A 29 -5.30 -7.61 -9.40
C ASP A 29 -4.76 -8.90 -8.78
N TYR A 30 -3.63 -8.85 -8.08
CA TYR A 30 -3.09 -10.01 -7.36
C TYR A 30 -3.99 -10.46 -6.20
N VAL A 31 -4.65 -9.53 -5.50
CA VAL A 31 -5.63 -9.88 -4.46
C VAL A 31 -6.81 -10.64 -5.07
N ARG A 32 -7.32 -10.21 -6.24
CA ARG A 32 -8.35 -10.95 -6.98
C ARG A 32 -7.86 -12.32 -7.41
N GLN A 33 -6.64 -12.42 -7.95
CA GLN A 33 -6.03 -13.71 -8.30
C GLN A 33 -5.93 -14.65 -7.08
N ALA A 34 -5.51 -14.13 -5.93
CA ALA A 34 -5.43 -14.91 -4.69
C ALA A 34 -6.79 -15.49 -4.27
N ALA A 35 -7.91 -14.84 -4.60
CA ALA A 35 -9.24 -15.36 -4.33
C ALA A 35 -9.54 -16.66 -5.10
N TYR A 36 -9.05 -16.81 -6.33
CA TYR A 36 -9.24 -18.04 -7.12
C TYR A 36 -8.50 -19.25 -6.54
N PHE A 37 -7.43 -19.04 -5.77
CA PHE A 37 -6.71 -20.11 -5.09
C PHE A 37 -7.36 -20.55 -3.76
N LYS A 38 -8.29 -19.77 -3.22
CA LYS A 38 -9.02 -20.11 -1.98
C LYS A 38 -10.16 -21.07 -2.30
N LYS A 39 -9.88 -22.38 -2.30
CA LYS A 39 -10.88 -23.45 -2.54
C LYS A 39 -11.95 -23.59 -1.43
N SER A 40 -11.86 -22.84 -0.33
CA SER A 40 -12.84 -22.82 0.77
C SER A 40 -12.68 -21.53 1.60
N LYS A 41 -13.79 -21.05 2.20
CA LYS A 41 -13.85 -19.89 3.13
C LYS A 41 -13.16 -20.19 4.47
N THR A 42 -11.87 -20.54 4.46
CA THR A 42 -11.11 -20.59 5.71
C THR A 42 -10.69 -19.18 6.09
N ASP A 43 -11.60 -18.45 6.74
CA ASP A 43 -11.44 -17.05 7.15
C ASP A 43 -10.30 -16.84 8.16
N VAL A 44 -9.93 -17.88 8.92
CA VAL A 44 -8.83 -17.81 9.90
C VAL A 44 -7.46 -17.60 9.23
N LYS A 45 -7.18 -18.25 8.09
CA LYS A 45 -5.89 -18.08 7.38
C LYS A 45 -5.73 -16.69 6.75
N ALA A 46 -6.84 -15.98 6.52
CA ALA A 46 -6.82 -14.63 5.98
C ALA A 46 -6.48 -13.60 7.05
N ALA A 47 -7.01 -13.74 8.27
CA ALA A 47 -6.72 -12.86 9.40
C ALA A 47 -5.22 -12.84 9.75
N ASP A 48 -4.59 -14.01 9.91
CA ASP A 48 -3.15 -14.14 10.18
C ASP A 48 -2.28 -13.46 9.10
N ARG A 49 -2.74 -13.48 7.85
CA ARG A 49 -2.02 -12.85 6.74
C ARG A 49 -2.11 -11.33 6.81
N VAL A 50 -3.29 -10.78 7.13
CA VAL A 50 -3.51 -9.34 7.25
C VAL A 50 -2.65 -8.77 8.38
N GLU A 51 -2.60 -9.41 9.54
CA GLU A 51 -1.75 -8.98 10.66
C GLU A 51 -0.26 -8.95 10.27
N LYS A 52 0.22 -9.97 9.54
CA LYS A 52 1.59 -10.00 9.02
C LYS A 52 1.87 -8.89 8.00
N ILE A 53 0.88 -8.50 7.18
CA ILE A 53 1.00 -7.35 6.28
C ILE A 53 1.14 -6.08 7.12
N ILE A 54 0.21 -5.85 8.05
CA ILE A 54 0.16 -4.64 8.89
C ILE A 54 1.49 -4.45 9.64
N LYS A 55 2.00 -5.50 10.31
CA LYS A 55 3.29 -5.43 11.00
C LYS A 55 4.43 -5.02 10.06
N LYS A 56 4.52 -5.67 8.89
CA LYS A 56 5.56 -5.39 7.89
C LYS A 56 5.47 -3.96 7.34
N VAL A 57 4.28 -3.45 7.06
CA VAL A 57 4.13 -2.10 6.49
C VAL A 57 4.36 -1.02 7.54
N ARG A 58 4.00 -1.26 8.81
CA ARG A 58 4.34 -0.35 9.93
C ARG A 58 5.85 -0.27 10.15
N GLU A 59 6.56 -1.39 10.09
CA GLU A 59 8.04 -1.41 10.16
C GLU A 59 8.66 -0.63 9.00
N LYS A 60 8.16 -0.83 7.77
CA LYS A 60 8.61 -0.08 6.60
C LYS A 60 8.30 1.42 6.70
N ALA A 61 7.13 1.80 7.22
CA ALA A 61 6.76 3.20 7.40
C ALA A 61 7.80 3.93 8.25
N LYS A 62 8.27 3.30 9.34
CA LYS A 62 9.35 3.85 10.17
C LYS A 62 10.66 4.02 9.40
N ILE A 63 11.05 3.03 8.59
CA ILE A 63 12.28 3.07 7.78
C ILE A 63 12.23 4.21 6.76
N TYR A 64 11.07 4.44 6.13
CA TYR A 64 10.90 5.47 5.10
C TYR A 64 10.47 6.83 5.66
N GLY A 65 10.33 6.99 6.98
CA GLY A 65 9.93 8.24 7.61
C GLY A 65 8.45 8.62 7.41
N CYS A 66 7.59 7.65 7.10
CA CYS A 66 6.14 7.84 6.98
C CYS A 66 5.42 7.47 8.29
N SER A 67 4.24 8.05 8.53
CA SER A 67 3.39 7.65 9.66
C SER A 67 2.95 6.19 9.51
N PRO A 68 3.23 5.31 10.50
CA PRO A 68 2.75 3.93 10.47
C PRO A 68 1.24 3.80 10.37
N ASP A 69 0.51 4.75 10.98
CA ASP A 69 -0.96 4.71 11.02
C ASP A 69 -1.56 5.08 9.65
N VAL A 70 -0.92 6.01 8.92
CA VAL A 70 -1.32 6.33 7.54
C VAL A 70 -1.06 5.15 6.61
N VAL A 71 0.12 4.53 6.70
CA VAL A 71 0.47 3.37 5.85
C VAL A 71 -0.44 2.17 6.15
N GLU A 72 -0.80 1.96 7.41
CA GLU A 72 -1.77 0.92 7.79
C GLU A 72 -3.16 1.19 7.20
N LEU A 73 -3.63 2.44 7.23
CA LEU A 73 -4.93 2.81 6.65
C LEU A 73 -5.01 2.48 5.15
N ILE A 74 -3.91 2.66 4.41
CA ILE A 74 -3.82 2.33 2.98
C ILE A 74 -3.83 0.81 2.74
N MET A 75 -3.38 0.01 3.72
CA MET A 75 -3.11 -1.42 3.54
C MET A 75 -4.18 -2.35 4.13
N LYS A 76 -5.04 -1.82 5.00
CA LYS A 76 -6.25 -2.49 5.50
C LYS A 76 -7.25 -2.71 4.35
#